data_AF-A0A966B8L3-F1
#
_entry.id   AF-A0A966B8L3-F1
#
_cell.length_a   1.000
_cell.length_b   1.000
_cell.length_c   1.000
_cell.angle_alpha   90.00
_cell.angle_beta   90.00
_cell.angle_gamma   90.00
#
_symmetry.space_group_name_H-M   'P 1'
#
loop_
_entity.id
_entity.type
_entity.pdbx_description
1 polymer ?
#
loop_
_entity_poly.entity_id
_entity_poly.type
_entity_poly.pdbx_seq_one_letter_code
_entity_poly.pdbx_strand_id
1 'polypeptide(L)'
;MSLCLKRWILWLGLTGLLLQPTPHRISTSVAGDLGDSMFLTWTLSWGAHGLATQPLSVFDANIYHPHANTLAMSDSMLSFAPIFGVLKWFTGDAIVALNVLVIGMFIFALVSAHALGKWLFGREDLAILFSVVVCCNSYVFGQQNHPQLQTFGLISLCLLLLFRAIEWRRRRDGVALAAATVALALANVLYGLIWVVAAVAVVIALAARRALPSIRSLVPVGLTAVVCTGMVLGPLALLYRGVLDTHGVKRGYEQSNSLGLRDLITPQPNNWSWGSSFNSFNSFGRPGEHPYFVGFTALLLGLVGAVLIVLLVRKGQRQDDARIRVDEIVALVVAGLIAVVLAVGPTPNGWPGPFRLFHSYVPGFDGVRVTARFAVVTFIGGAALVVLAVRWLQPRVPTRVRSALIPMVVLLILVEVGGPMGRVDVPEGDHRLVYEALAEMDEGVVLELPIRTQKDGIVWAFVEAPRMYHATIDFNPRINGYSGSAPQGFDALGDILNGYPSAEAVESIDGLGVRYVILHTGIEQGVQAYTAAEAESVAAAAADLGGTISRHGDDWLIDLGGNV
;
A
#
# COMPACT_ATOMS: atom_id res chain seq x y z
N MET A 1 -25.36 19.05 -19.41
CA MET A 1 -24.56 18.10 -18.62
C MET A 1 -24.41 18.63 -17.19
N SER A 2 -24.87 17.90 -16.17
CA SER A 2 -24.81 18.37 -14.77
C SER A 2 -23.36 18.58 -14.30
N LEU A 3 -23.14 19.47 -13.33
CA LEU A 3 -21.82 19.69 -12.72
C LEU A 3 -21.24 18.40 -12.11
N CYS A 4 -22.10 17.47 -11.67
CA CYS A 4 -21.68 16.15 -11.19
C CYS A 4 -21.09 15.30 -12.33
N LEU A 5 -21.77 15.23 -13.47
CA LEU A 5 -21.32 14.44 -14.62
C LEU A 5 -20.00 14.96 -15.21
N LYS A 6 -19.81 16.29 -15.29
CA LYS A 6 -18.53 16.89 -15.72
C LYS A 6 -17.35 16.48 -14.83
N ARG A 7 -17.57 16.34 -13.51
CA ARG A 7 -16.53 15.91 -12.56
C ARG A 7 -16.16 14.45 -12.73
N TRP A 8 -17.15 13.58 -12.88
CA TRP A 8 -16.89 12.16 -13.13
C TRP A 8 -16.12 11.95 -14.44
N ILE A 9 -16.49 12.66 -15.50
CA ILE A 9 -15.72 12.63 -16.75
C ILE A 9 -14.27 13.09 -16.54
N LEU A 10 -14.05 14.15 -15.75
CA LEU A 10 -12.70 14.61 -15.42
C LEU A 10 -11.90 13.56 -14.63
N TRP A 11 -12.48 12.96 -13.60
CA TRP A 11 -11.80 11.93 -12.80
C TRP A 11 -11.48 10.68 -13.61
N LEU A 12 -12.44 10.22 -14.42
CA LEU A 12 -12.23 9.09 -15.32
C LEU A 12 -11.17 9.41 -16.37
N GLY A 13 -11.20 10.62 -16.95
CA GLY A 13 -10.21 11.07 -17.93
C GLY A 13 -8.80 11.18 -17.36
N LEU A 14 -8.65 11.77 -16.16
CA LEU A 14 -7.36 11.85 -15.47
C LEU A 14 -6.84 10.46 -15.10
N THR A 15 -7.72 9.58 -14.60
CA THR A 15 -7.34 8.21 -14.27
C THR A 15 -6.90 7.44 -15.51
N GLY A 16 -7.63 7.56 -16.62
CA GLY A 16 -7.26 6.96 -17.89
C GLY A 16 -5.94 7.48 -18.45
N LEU A 17 -5.67 8.79 -18.32
CA LEU A 17 -4.41 9.39 -18.77
C LEU A 17 -3.21 8.95 -17.93
N LEU A 18 -3.39 8.78 -16.62
CA LEU A 18 -2.30 8.60 -15.65
C LEU A 18 -2.00 7.14 -15.35
N LEU A 19 -3.03 6.32 -15.14
CA LEU A 19 -2.84 4.88 -14.93
C LEU A 19 -2.68 4.13 -16.26
N GLN A 20 -3.11 4.75 -17.37
CA GLN A 20 -3.06 4.17 -18.72
C GLN A 20 -3.54 2.72 -18.72
N PRO A 21 -4.75 2.45 -18.18
CA PRO A 21 -5.24 1.09 -18.10
C PRO A 21 -5.27 0.52 -19.52
N THR A 22 -4.57 -0.57 -19.76
CA THR A 22 -4.54 -1.28 -21.03
C THR A 22 -5.66 -2.32 -21.02
N PRO A 23 -6.84 -2.06 -21.61
CA PRO A 23 -8.00 -2.93 -21.42
C PRO A 23 -7.75 -4.36 -21.93
N HIS A 24 -6.97 -4.50 -23.00
CA HIS A 24 -6.58 -5.80 -23.56
C HIS A 24 -5.61 -6.61 -22.69
N ARG A 25 -4.99 -6.00 -21.68
CA ARG A 25 -4.07 -6.66 -20.74
C ARG A 25 -4.58 -6.60 -19.29
N ILE A 26 -5.85 -6.25 -19.09
CA ILE A 26 -6.41 -6.06 -17.74
C ILE A 26 -6.55 -7.39 -16.96
N SER A 27 -6.66 -8.51 -17.67
CA SER A 27 -6.66 -9.86 -17.09
C SER A 27 -5.26 -10.47 -17.04
N THR A 28 -4.36 -10.09 -17.95
CA THR A 28 -3.07 -10.78 -18.13
C THR A 28 -1.87 -10.03 -17.56
N SER A 29 -2.05 -8.84 -17.00
CA SER A 29 -0.92 -8.05 -16.48
C SER A 29 -1.26 -7.29 -15.21
N VAL A 30 -0.26 -7.12 -14.35
CA VAL A 30 -0.31 -6.34 -13.12
C VAL A 30 0.69 -5.19 -13.13
N ALA A 31 0.53 -4.28 -12.18
CA ALA A 31 1.38 -3.12 -11.97
C ALA A 31 2.76 -3.49 -11.41
N GLY A 32 3.82 -2.95 -12.01
CA GLY A 32 5.20 -3.07 -11.53
C GLY A 32 5.75 -4.50 -11.57
N ASP A 33 5.82 -5.23 -10.46
CA ASP A 33 6.44 -6.57 -10.40
C ASP A 33 5.51 -7.66 -9.87
N LEU A 34 5.95 -8.92 -10.00
CA LEU A 34 5.20 -10.11 -9.61
C LEU A 34 5.36 -10.51 -8.14
N GLY A 35 6.38 -10.01 -7.43
CA GLY A 35 6.50 -10.27 -5.99
C GLY A 35 5.38 -9.57 -5.22
N ASP A 36 5.37 -8.23 -5.27
CA ASP A 36 4.42 -7.44 -4.48
C ASP A 36 2.98 -7.58 -4.99
N SER A 37 2.77 -7.54 -6.31
CA SER A 37 1.41 -7.62 -6.87
C SER A 37 0.75 -8.98 -6.62
N MET A 38 1.49 -10.09 -6.76
CA MET A 38 0.91 -11.41 -6.52
C MET A 38 0.66 -11.63 -5.02
N PHE A 39 1.59 -11.17 -4.16
CA PHE A 39 1.41 -11.22 -2.72
C PHE A 39 0.14 -10.48 -2.27
N LEU A 40 -0.13 -9.29 -2.82
CA LEU A 40 -1.32 -8.52 -2.46
C LEU A 40 -2.60 -9.05 -3.11
N THR A 41 -2.49 -9.66 -4.30
CA THR A 41 -3.61 -10.40 -4.92
C THR A 41 -4.00 -11.59 -4.05
N TRP A 42 -3.02 -12.35 -3.56
CA TRP A 42 -3.24 -13.42 -2.59
C TRP A 42 -3.84 -12.87 -1.29
N THR A 43 -3.29 -11.80 -0.73
CA THR A 43 -3.77 -11.18 0.53
C THR A 43 -5.26 -10.80 0.43
N LEU A 44 -5.65 -10.15 -0.67
CA LEU A 44 -7.05 -9.77 -0.92
C LEU A 44 -7.95 -10.98 -1.18
N SER A 45 -7.44 -11.99 -1.89
CA SER A 45 -8.18 -13.23 -2.18
C SER A 45 -8.41 -14.06 -0.93
N TRP A 46 -7.38 -14.23 -0.09
CA TRP A 46 -7.47 -14.84 1.23
C TRP A 46 -8.42 -14.05 2.12
N GLY A 47 -8.27 -12.73 2.22
CA GLY A 47 -9.15 -11.90 3.03
C GLY A 47 -10.62 -12.03 2.60
N ALA A 48 -10.90 -12.08 1.29
CA ALA A 48 -12.26 -12.29 0.78
C ALA A 48 -12.78 -13.70 1.10
N HIS A 49 -11.97 -14.73 0.91
CA HIS A 49 -12.30 -16.11 1.26
C HIS A 49 -12.54 -16.26 2.76
N GLY A 50 -11.55 -15.93 3.59
CA GLY A 50 -11.59 -16.09 5.04
C GLY A 50 -12.70 -15.29 5.71
N LEU A 51 -13.04 -14.09 5.23
CA LEU A 51 -14.21 -13.36 5.74
C LEU A 51 -15.55 -14.05 5.41
N ALA A 52 -15.60 -14.82 4.31
CA ALA A 52 -16.80 -15.52 3.87
C ALA A 52 -16.93 -16.93 4.50
N THR A 53 -15.82 -17.65 4.67
CA THR A 53 -15.81 -19.04 5.12
C THR A 53 -15.46 -19.20 6.59
N GLN A 54 -14.55 -18.37 7.12
CA GLN A 54 -14.00 -18.51 8.47
C GLN A 54 -13.70 -17.16 9.16
N PRO A 55 -14.70 -16.29 9.38
CA PRO A 55 -14.47 -14.89 9.78
C PRO A 55 -13.78 -14.71 11.14
N LEU A 56 -13.87 -15.70 12.04
CA LEU A 56 -13.20 -15.66 13.36
C LEU A 56 -11.72 -16.08 13.30
N SER A 57 -11.32 -16.81 12.26
CA SER A 57 -9.94 -17.27 12.01
C SER A 57 -9.41 -16.70 10.69
N VAL A 58 -9.90 -15.52 10.28
CA VAL A 58 -9.45 -14.85 9.04
C VAL A 58 -7.95 -14.57 9.03
N PHE A 59 -7.32 -14.48 10.21
CA PHE A 59 -5.88 -14.26 10.32
C PHE A 59 -5.04 -15.53 10.14
N ASP A 60 -5.65 -16.72 10.21
CA ASP A 60 -4.98 -18.02 10.02
C ASP A 60 -4.90 -18.33 8.52
N ALA A 61 -4.04 -17.60 7.81
CA ALA A 61 -3.87 -17.74 6.37
C ALA A 61 -3.19 -19.05 5.97
N ASN A 62 -3.42 -19.48 4.73
CA ASN A 62 -2.95 -20.75 4.21
C ASN A 62 -1.45 -20.83 3.89
N ILE A 63 -0.61 -20.05 4.57
CA ILE A 63 0.85 -20.08 4.43
C ILE A 63 1.52 -20.43 5.74
N TYR A 64 2.74 -20.95 5.66
CA TYR A 64 3.56 -21.33 6.82
C TYR A 64 2.90 -22.31 7.79
N HIS A 65 2.12 -23.25 7.29
CA HIS A 65 1.56 -24.32 8.11
C HIS A 65 2.67 -24.99 8.95
N PRO A 66 2.46 -25.23 10.27
CA PRO A 66 1.23 -25.08 11.06
C PRO A 66 1.10 -23.76 11.84
N HIS A 67 1.83 -22.70 11.47
CA HIS A 67 1.80 -21.43 12.21
C HIS A 67 0.45 -20.71 12.07
N ALA A 68 -0.05 -20.17 13.18
CA ALA A 68 -1.28 -19.39 13.24
C ALA A 68 -1.03 -17.89 13.01
N ASN A 69 -2.10 -17.14 12.71
CA ASN A 69 -2.11 -15.69 12.54
C ASN A 69 -1.15 -15.15 11.44
N THR A 70 -0.87 -15.96 10.43
CA THR A 70 0.12 -15.67 9.38
C THR A 70 -0.27 -14.48 8.50
N LEU A 71 -1.56 -14.13 8.40
CA LEU A 71 -2.01 -12.90 7.74
C LEU A 71 -1.51 -11.63 8.44
N ALA A 72 -1.33 -11.66 9.77
CA ALA A 72 -0.87 -10.51 10.56
C ALA A 72 0.66 -10.31 10.51
N MET A 73 1.39 -11.13 9.75
CA MET A 73 2.81 -10.92 9.49
C MET A 73 3.06 -9.77 8.48
N SER A 74 2.02 -9.28 7.81
CA SER A 74 2.06 -8.13 6.89
C SER A 74 0.78 -7.28 6.98
N ASP A 75 0.64 -6.27 6.11
CA ASP A 75 -0.59 -5.49 5.98
C ASP A 75 -1.74 -6.39 5.50
N SER A 76 -2.81 -6.52 6.30
CA SER A 76 -3.89 -7.48 6.01
C SER A 76 -4.85 -7.08 4.89
N MET A 77 -4.84 -5.80 4.48
CA MET A 77 -5.74 -5.23 3.48
C MET A 77 -7.25 -5.50 3.70
N LEU A 78 -7.67 -5.85 4.92
CA LEU A 78 -9.02 -6.35 5.21
C LEU A 78 -10.13 -5.32 4.91
N SER A 79 -9.82 -4.03 4.92
CA SER A 79 -10.80 -3.00 4.54
C SER A 79 -11.21 -3.05 3.07
N PHE A 80 -10.35 -3.59 2.20
CA PHE A 80 -10.60 -3.68 0.76
C PHE A 80 -10.89 -5.11 0.30
N ALA A 81 -10.59 -6.13 1.10
CA ALA A 81 -10.88 -7.52 0.78
C ALA A 81 -12.37 -7.79 0.43
N PRO A 82 -13.38 -7.23 1.12
CA PRO A 82 -14.78 -7.40 0.71
C PRO A 82 -15.10 -6.79 -0.66
N ILE A 83 -14.52 -5.62 -0.97
CA ILE A 83 -14.71 -4.94 -2.26
C ILE A 83 -14.05 -5.77 -3.36
N PHE A 84 -12.85 -6.27 -3.11
CA PHE A 84 -12.14 -7.18 -4.01
C PHE A 84 -12.93 -8.47 -4.24
N GLY A 85 -13.46 -9.10 -3.20
CA GLY A 85 -14.27 -10.31 -3.30
C GLY A 85 -15.51 -10.14 -4.16
N VAL A 86 -16.22 -9.02 -4.02
CA VAL A 86 -17.36 -8.68 -4.89
C VAL A 86 -16.91 -8.50 -6.34
N LEU A 87 -15.80 -7.80 -6.58
CA LEU A 87 -15.26 -7.63 -7.92
C LEU A 87 -14.84 -8.97 -8.54
N LYS A 88 -14.15 -9.84 -7.78
CA LYS A 88 -13.75 -11.18 -8.21
C LYS A 88 -14.98 -12.03 -8.52
N TRP A 89 -16.03 -11.97 -7.70
CA TRP A 89 -17.27 -12.70 -7.96
C TRP A 89 -17.95 -12.28 -9.27
N PHE A 90 -18.00 -10.98 -9.56
CA PHE A 90 -18.58 -10.48 -10.82
C PHE A 90 -17.72 -10.74 -12.06
N THR A 91 -16.40 -10.73 -11.91
CA THR A 91 -15.46 -10.83 -13.04
C THR A 91 -14.98 -12.24 -13.32
N GLY A 92 -15.05 -13.14 -12.33
CA GLY A 92 -14.47 -14.48 -12.39
C GLY A 92 -12.94 -14.51 -12.29
N ASP A 93 -12.28 -13.36 -12.14
CA ASP A 93 -10.84 -13.21 -12.31
C ASP A 93 -10.25 -12.27 -11.25
N ALA A 94 -9.27 -12.78 -10.49
CA ALA A 94 -8.62 -12.04 -9.41
C ALA A 94 -7.72 -10.89 -9.91
N ILE A 95 -7.11 -11.02 -11.09
CA ILE A 95 -6.26 -9.99 -11.70
C ILE A 95 -7.11 -8.85 -12.23
N VAL A 96 -8.24 -9.15 -12.88
CA VAL A 96 -9.22 -8.13 -13.28
C VAL A 96 -9.75 -7.41 -12.04
N ALA A 97 -10.11 -8.15 -10.99
CA ALA A 97 -10.57 -7.57 -9.74
C ALA A 97 -9.52 -6.64 -9.10
N LEU A 98 -8.24 -7.03 -9.09
CA LEU A 98 -7.15 -6.19 -8.56
C LEU A 98 -7.02 -4.90 -9.39
N ASN A 99 -6.92 -5.02 -10.71
CA ASN A 99 -6.73 -3.87 -11.60
C ASN A 99 -7.90 -2.87 -11.47
N VAL A 100 -9.14 -3.37 -11.43
CA VAL A 100 -10.34 -2.52 -11.21
C VAL A 100 -10.32 -1.88 -9.83
N LEU A 101 -9.90 -2.62 -8.79
CA LEU A 101 -9.79 -2.10 -7.44
C LEU A 101 -8.78 -0.95 -7.35
N VAL A 102 -7.59 -1.10 -7.94
CA VAL A 102 -6.55 -0.06 -7.95
C VAL A 102 -7.03 1.21 -8.66
N ILE A 103 -7.70 1.06 -9.81
CA ILE A 103 -8.37 2.18 -10.51
C ILE A 103 -9.39 2.86 -9.59
N GLY A 104 -10.21 2.06 -8.90
CA GLY A 104 -11.20 2.55 -7.94
C GLY A 104 -10.57 3.31 -6.76
N MET A 105 -9.46 2.81 -6.21
CA MET A 105 -8.70 3.47 -5.14
C MET A 105 -8.14 4.83 -5.59
N PHE A 106 -7.61 4.92 -6.81
CA PHE A 106 -7.10 6.19 -7.34
C PHE A 106 -8.20 7.22 -7.55
N ILE A 107 -9.34 6.82 -8.12
CA ILE A 107 -10.53 7.67 -8.24
C ILE A 107 -11.01 8.12 -6.86
N PHE A 108 -11.08 7.20 -5.90
CA PHE A 108 -11.43 7.50 -4.52
C PHE A 108 -10.47 8.52 -3.89
N ALA A 109 -9.17 8.43 -4.16
CA ALA A 109 -8.18 9.39 -3.70
C ALA A 109 -8.42 10.78 -4.29
N LEU A 110 -8.68 10.88 -5.61
CA LEU A 110 -9.03 12.15 -6.26
C LEU A 110 -10.30 12.78 -5.65
N VAL A 111 -11.34 11.97 -5.41
CA VAL A 111 -12.60 12.41 -4.81
C VAL A 111 -12.40 12.89 -3.37
N SER A 112 -11.64 12.14 -2.57
CA SER A 112 -11.37 12.46 -1.15
C SER A 112 -10.52 13.73 -1.02
N ALA A 113 -9.46 13.85 -1.81
CA ALA A 113 -8.65 15.05 -1.87
C ALA A 113 -9.47 16.26 -2.38
N HIS A 114 -10.33 16.07 -3.39
CA HIS A 114 -11.21 17.13 -3.88
C HIS A 114 -12.17 17.61 -2.79
N ALA A 115 -12.78 16.69 -2.03
CA ALA A 115 -13.66 17.05 -0.92
C ALA A 115 -12.93 17.84 0.17
N LEU A 116 -11.69 17.45 0.51
CA LEU A 116 -10.82 18.22 1.41
C LEU A 116 -10.48 19.60 0.84
N GLY A 117 -10.07 19.69 -0.43
CA GLY A 117 -9.80 20.96 -1.10
C GLY A 117 -11.04 21.87 -1.14
N LYS A 118 -12.23 21.30 -1.36
CA LYS A 118 -13.49 22.04 -1.35
C LYS A 118 -13.80 22.62 0.02
N TRP A 119 -13.50 21.87 1.07
CA TRP A 119 -13.61 22.33 2.46
C TRP A 119 -12.68 23.50 2.75
N LEU A 120 -11.41 23.42 2.32
CA LEU A 120 -10.39 24.44 2.60
C LEU A 120 -10.59 25.75 1.81
N PHE A 121 -10.98 25.65 0.54
CA PHE A 121 -10.98 26.78 -0.40
C PHE A 121 -12.37 27.25 -0.83
N GLY A 122 -13.43 26.47 -0.59
CA GLY A 122 -14.83 26.81 -0.94
C GLY A 122 -15.14 26.85 -2.45
N ARG A 123 -14.12 26.80 -3.32
CA ARG A 123 -14.22 26.93 -4.78
C ARG A 123 -13.94 25.62 -5.51
N GLU A 124 -14.70 25.36 -6.57
CA GLU A 124 -14.63 24.09 -7.31
C GLU A 124 -13.32 23.92 -8.08
N ASP A 125 -12.90 24.98 -8.77
CA ASP A 125 -11.70 24.99 -9.59
C ASP A 125 -10.42 24.81 -8.75
N LEU A 126 -10.38 25.46 -7.57
CA LEU A 126 -9.29 25.28 -6.61
C LEU A 126 -9.27 23.89 -5.98
N ALA A 127 -10.45 23.30 -5.71
CA ALA A 127 -10.55 21.95 -5.19
C ALA A 127 -10.11 20.89 -6.21
N ILE A 128 -10.34 21.12 -7.51
CA ILE A 128 -9.82 20.26 -8.59
C ILE A 128 -8.29 20.36 -8.66
N LEU A 129 -7.74 21.58 -8.63
CA LEU A 129 -6.29 21.76 -8.61
C LEU A 129 -5.66 21.06 -7.39
N PHE A 130 -6.27 21.23 -6.21
CA PHE A 130 -5.81 20.58 -4.99
C PHE A 130 -5.73 19.06 -5.14
N SER A 131 -6.79 18.40 -5.62
CA SER A 131 -6.80 16.95 -5.77
C SER A 131 -5.80 16.45 -6.80
N VAL A 132 -5.59 17.18 -7.90
CA VAL A 132 -4.55 16.84 -8.88
C VAL A 132 -3.17 16.88 -8.24
N VAL A 133 -2.82 17.95 -7.51
CA VAL A 133 -1.49 18.07 -6.88
C VAL A 133 -1.26 17.00 -5.80
N VAL A 134 -2.31 16.65 -5.04
CA VAL A 134 -2.24 15.58 -4.03
C VAL A 134 -2.03 14.20 -4.67
N CYS A 135 -2.76 13.88 -5.73
CA CYS A 135 -2.80 12.52 -6.30
C CYS A 135 -1.79 12.30 -7.44
N CYS A 136 -1.36 13.35 -8.14
CA CYS A 136 -0.54 13.24 -9.34
C CYS A 136 0.89 13.69 -9.03
N ASN A 137 1.67 12.78 -8.43
CA ASN A 137 3.09 12.99 -8.12
C ASN A 137 3.87 11.69 -8.27
N SER A 138 5.20 11.79 -8.33
CA SER A 138 6.06 10.63 -8.59
C SER A 138 6.04 9.58 -7.48
N TYR A 139 5.67 9.95 -6.24
CA TYR A 139 5.53 8.97 -5.16
C TYR A 139 4.34 8.04 -5.41
N VAL A 140 3.17 8.61 -5.75
CA VAL A 140 1.97 7.82 -6.04
C VAL A 140 2.21 6.88 -7.23
N PHE A 141 2.89 7.37 -8.27
CA PHE A 141 3.14 6.58 -9.47
C PHE A 141 4.33 5.60 -9.35
N GLY A 142 5.34 5.94 -8.55
CA GLY A 142 6.47 5.03 -8.27
C GLY A 142 6.08 3.86 -7.38
N GLN A 143 5.02 3.99 -6.58
CA GLN A 143 4.53 2.98 -5.64
C GLN A 143 3.35 2.17 -6.20
N GLN A 144 3.29 2.01 -7.52
CA GLN A 144 2.15 1.41 -8.21
C GLN A 144 2.05 -0.12 -8.07
N ASN A 145 3.18 -0.82 -7.87
CA ASN A 145 3.23 -2.24 -7.47
C ASN A 145 2.75 -2.49 -6.04
N HIS A 146 2.51 -1.43 -5.26
CA HIS A 146 2.04 -1.51 -3.88
C HIS A 146 0.59 -1.01 -3.75
N PRO A 147 -0.45 -1.77 -4.16
CA PRO A 147 -1.86 -1.46 -3.92
C PRO A 147 -2.20 -0.93 -2.52
N GLN A 148 -1.57 -1.44 -1.46
CA GLN A 148 -1.74 -0.97 -0.10
C GLN A 148 -1.28 0.49 0.11
N LEU A 149 -0.34 1.00 -0.68
CA LEU A 149 0.07 2.41 -0.65
C LEU A 149 -0.86 3.33 -1.45
N GLN A 150 -1.71 2.78 -2.33
CA GLN A 150 -2.75 3.52 -3.06
C GLN A 150 -3.93 3.92 -2.15
N THR A 151 -3.94 3.45 -0.91
CA THR A 151 -4.91 3.78 0.13
C THR A 151 -4.75 5.21 0.69
N PHE A 152 -3.76 5.98 0.20
CA PHE A 152 -3.47 7.35 0.63
C PHE A 152 -4.67 8.31 0.51
N GLY A 153 -5.64 8.02 -0.37
CA GLY A 153 -6.91 8.73 -0.44
C GLY A 153 -7.66 8.81 0.90
N LEU A 154 -7.55 7.76 1.72
CA LEU A 154 -8.14 7.70 3.06
C LEU A 154 -7.51 8.72 4.02
N ILE A 155 -6.24 9.12 3.83
CA ILE A 155 -5.61 10.18 4.65
C ILE A 155 -6.33 11.51 4.39
N SER A 156 -6.61 11.84 3.13
CA SER A 156 -7.37 13.05 2.77
C SER A 156 -8.78 13.02 3.36
N LEU A 157 -9.45 11.86 3.33
CA LEU A 157 -10.76 11.69 3.94
C LEU A 157 -10.71 11.84 5.47
N CYS A 158 -9.72 11.23 6.12
CA CYS A 158 -9.51 11.33 7.57
C CYS A 158 -9.28 12.78 8.00
N LEU A 159 -8.45 13.54 7.28
CA LEU A 159 -8.23 14.97 7.53
C LEU A 159 -9.52 15.78 7.40
N LEU A 160 -10.30 15.54 6.35
CA LEU A 160 -11.61 16.19 6.17
C LEU A 160 -12.57 15.86 7.32
N LEU A 161 -12.65 14.60 7.72
CA LEU A 161 -13.53 14.16 8.79
C LEU A 161 -13.07 14.67 10.16
N LEU A 162 -11.77 14.83 10.39
CA LEU A 162 -11.22 15.49 11.56
C LEU A 162 -11.64 16.95 11.63
N PHE A 163 -11.50 17.71 10.53
CA PHE A 163 -11.97 19.10 10.49
C PHE A 163 -13.48 19.21 10.71
N ARG A 164 -14.27 18.33 10.08
CA ARG A 164 -15.72 18.27 10.31
C ARG A 164 -16.08 17.93 11.75
N ALA A 165 -15.37 16.97 12.36
CA ALA A 165 -15.58 16.58 13.76
C ALA A 165 -15.29 17.75 14.71
N ILE A 166 -14.23 18.52 14.46
CA ILE A 166 -13.85 19.71 15.24
C ILE A 166 -14.88 20.84 15.05
N GLU A 167 -15.29 21.11 13.82
CA GLU A 167 -16.23 22.19 13.50
C GLU A 167 -17.64 21.90 14.05
N TRP A 168 -18.21 20.76 13.65
CA TRP A 168 -19.61 20.45 13.90
C TRP A 168 -19.85 19.75 15.24
N ARG A 169 -18.84 19.09 15.81
CA ARG A 169 -18.87 18.46 17.14
C ARG A 169 -20.00 17.44 17.32
N ARG A 170 -20.39 16.77 16.23
CA ARG A 170 -21.47 15.77 16.25
C ARG A 170 -20.87 14.37 16.42
N ARG A 171 -21.52 13.52 17.22
CA ARG A 171 -21.09 12.12 17.42
C ARG A 171 -20.98 11.35 16.10
N ARG A 172 -21.87 11.60 15.14
CA ARG A 172 -21.82 11.00 13.80
C ARG A 172 -20.52 11.30 13.04
N ASP A 173 -19.93 12.49 13.23
CA ASP A 173 -18.66 12.84 12.60
C ASP A 173 -17.51 12.12 13.31
N GLY A 174 -17.64 11.85 14.62
CA GLY A 174 -16.72 10.98 15.37
C GLY A 174 -16.77 9.51 14.92
N VAL A 175 -17.97 8.97 14.67
CA VAL A 175 -18.14 7.62 14.10
C VAL A 175 -17.56 7.56 12.69
N ALA A 176 -17.82 8.56 11.84
CA ALA A 176 -17.26 8.62 10.49
C ALA A 176 -15.73 8.68 10.51
N LEU A 177 -15.15 9.50 11.40
CA LEU A 177 -13.70 9.59 11.59
C LEU A 177 -13.11 8.26 12.07
N ALA A 178 -13.77 7.57 13.00
CA ALA A 178 -13.36 6.24 13.44
C ALA A 178 -13.41 5.23 12.29
N ALA A 179 -14.50 5.20 11.52
CA ALA A 179 -14.63 4.29 10.38
C ALA A 179 -13.53 4.52 9.33
N ALA A 180 -13.21 5.78 8.99
CA ALA A 180 -12.13 6.08 8.06
C ALA A 180 -10.75 5.73 8.64
N THR A 181 -10.52 5.94 9.93
CA THR A 181 -9.27 5.58 10.62
C THR A 181 -9.08 4.06 10.67
N VAL A 182 -10.13 3.32 11.01
CA VAL A 182 -10.14 1.85 11.00
C VAL A 182 -9.88 1.33 9.60
N ALA A 183 -10.59 1.85 8.59
CA ALA A 183 -10.36 1.46 7.20
C ALA A 183 -8.91 1.71 6.76
N LEU A 184 -8.33 2.86 7.13
CA LEU A 184 -6.93 3.17 6.81
C LEU A 184 -5.96 2.22 7.50
N ALA A 185 -6.12 1.98 8.80
CA ALA A 185 -5.23 1.11 9.57
C ALA A 185 -5.32 -0.36 9.15
N LEU A 186 -6.50 -0.85 8.77
CA LEU A 186 -6.69 -2.20 8.23
C LEU A 186 -6.16 -2.35 6.81
N ALA A 187 -6.14 -1.26 6.02
CA ALA A 187 -5.58 -1.29 4.69
C ALA A 187 -4.05 -1.27 4.70
N ASN A 188 -3.48 -0.47 5.60
CA ASN A 188 -2.06 -0.21 5.72
C ASN A 188 -1.74 0.33 7.11
N VAL A 189 -1.08 -0.49 7.93
CA VAL A 189 -0.79 -0.16 9.34
C VAL A 189 0.11 1.07 9.45
N LEU A 190 1.12 1.17 8.56
CA LEU A 190 2.03 2.32 8.51
C LEU A 190 1.28 3.63 8.21
N TYR A 191 0.34 3.63 7.28
CA TYR A 191 -0.47 4.81 7.00
C TYR A 191 -1.42 5.14 8.16
N GLY A 192 -1.91 4.14 8.90
CA GLY A 192 -2.60 4.34 10.17
C GLY A 192 -1.76 5.13 11.18
N LEU A 193 -0.49 4.74 11.36
CA LEU A 193 0.46 5.46 12.24
C LEU A 193 0.75 6.88 11.74
N ILE A 194 1.03 7.04 10.45
CA ILE A 194 1.26 8.35 9.81
C ILE A 194 0.04 9.26 10.01
N TRP A 195 -1.16 8.73 9.86
CA TRP A 195 -2.41 9.45 10.10
C TRP A 195 -2.52 9.94 11.53
N VAL A 196 -2.25 9.09 12.53
CA VAL A 196 -2.31 9.49 13.95
C VAL A 196 -1.34 10.65 14.24
N VAL A 197 -0.11 10.57 13.73
CA VAL A 197 0.88 11.66 13.85
C VAL A 197 0.36 12.94 13.20
N ALA A 198 -0.19 12.84 11.98
CA ALA A 198 -0.74 13.98 11.27
C ALA A 198 -1.94 14.60 12.01
N ALA A 199 -2.85 13.79 12.56
CA ALA A 199 -4.01 14.24 13.31
C ALA A 199 -3.59 14.99 14.59
N VAL A 200 -2.62 14.45 15.34
CA VAL A 200 -2.05 15.10 16.52
C VAL A 200 -1.38 16.42 16.14
N ALA A 201 -0.56 16.44 15.09
CA ALA A 201 0.08 17.66 14.59
C ALA A 201 -0.94 18.73 14.20
N VAL A 202 -2.01 18.35 13.50
CA VAL A 202 -3.10 19.26 13.11
C VAL A 202 -3.78 19.84 14.35
N VAL A 203 -4.16 19.00 15.32
CA VAL A 203 -4.83 19.45 16.55
C VAL A 203 -3.94 20.39 17.35
N ILE A 204 -2.65 20.08 17.50
CA ILE A 204 -1.68 20.95 18.19
C ILE A 204 -1.53 22.28 17.45
N ALA A 205 -1.43 22.28 16.12
CA ALA A 205 -1.31 23.50 15.33
C ALA A 205 -2.56 24.38 15.46
N LEU A 206 -3.76 23.79 15.42
CA LEU A 206 -5.02 24.51 15.65
C LEU A 206 -5.12 25.05 17.08
N ALA A 207 -4.66 24.29 18.08
CA ALA A 207 -4.61 24.73 19.47
C ALA A 207 -3.68 25.93 19.64
N ALA A 208 -2.47 25.87 19.08
CA ALA A 208 -1.48 26.95 19.11
C ALA A 208 -2.00 28.23 18.45
N ARG A 209 -2.83 28.09 17.40
CA ARG A 209 -3.51 29.22 16.74
C ARG A 209 -4.77 29.70 17.46
N ARG A 210 -5.16 29.05 18.56
CA ARG A 210 -6.42 29.28 19.29
C ARG A 210 -7.64 29.18 18.37
N ALA A 211 -7.59 28.25 17.42
CA ALA A 211 -8.65 27.96 16.46
C ALA A 211 -9.52 26.77 16.90
N LEU A 212 -9.11 26.03 17.93
CA LEU A 212 -9.94 24.96 18.49
C LEU A 212 -11.10 25.51 19.33
N PRO A 213 -12.28 24.86 19.28
CA PRO A 213 -13.35 25.07 20.25
C PRO A 213 -12.91 24.69 21.67
N SER A 214 -13.75 25.04 22.66
CA SER A 214 -13.56 24.59 24.05
C SER A 214 -13.45 23.07 24.12
N ILE A 215 -12.46 22.56 24.86
CA ILE A 215 -12.19 21.12 25.00
C ILE A 215 -13.44 20.35 25.45
N ARG A 216 -14.25 20.93 26.34
CA ARG A 216 -15.52 20.32 26.82
C ARG A 216 -16.48 19.99 25.68
N SER A 217 -16.48 20.81 24.62
CA SER A 217 -17.34 20.60 23.45
C SER A 217 -16.78 19.55 22.48
N LEU A 218 -15.48 19.26 22.55
CA LEU A 218 -14.81 18.24 21.74
C LEU A 218 -14.86 16.86 22.39
N VAL A 219 -15.03 16.76 23.72
CA VAL A 219 -15.07 15.49 24.44
C VAL A 219 -16.05 14.48 23.83
N PRO A 220 -17.33 14.81 23.52
CA PRO A 220 -18.26 13.80 23.03
C PRO A 220 -17.84 13.20 21.67
N VAL A 221 -17.39 14.04 20.74
CA VAL A 221 -16.98 13.61 19.40
C VAL A 221 -15.64 12.87 19.44
N GLY A 222 -14.68 13.37 20.22
CA GLY A 222 -13.38 12.74 20.42
C GLY A 222 -13.51 11.38 21.12
N LEU A 223 -14.31 11.29 22.18
CA LEU A 223 -14.56 10.03 22.88
C LEU A 223 -15.26 9.01 21.96
N THR A 224 -16.24 9.45 21.16
CA THR A 224 -16.87 8.56 20.18
C THR A 224 -15.86 8.03 19.16
N ALA A 225 -15.00 8.89 18.62
CA ALA A 225 -13.96 8.48 17.68
C ALA A 225 -12.97 7.48 18.31
N VAL A 226 -12.49 7.76 19.52
CA VAL A 226 -11.55 6.90 20.25
C VAL A 226 -12.17 5.55 20.60
N VAL A 227 -13.38 5.55 21.16
CA VAL A 227 -14.06 4.30 21.56
C VAL A 227 -14.35 3.43 20.34
N CYS A 228 -14.95 3.99 19.28
CA CYS A 228 -15.25 3.21 18.07
C CYS A 228 -13.99 2.68 17.39
N THR A 229 -12.90 3.46 17.36
CA THR A 229 -11.61 2.99 16.81
C THR A 229 -11.02 1.89 17.68
N GLY A 230 -10.99 2.08 19.00
CA GLY A 230 -10.43 1.12 19.96
C GLY A 230 -11.19 -0.20 20.03
N MET A 231 -12.51 -0.19 19.82
CA MET A 231 -13.31 -1.43 19.75
C MET A 231 -12.89 -2.36 18.60
N VAL A 232 -12.39 -1.81 17.49
CA VAL A 232 -11.97 -2.61 16.33
C VAL A 232 -10.45 -2.84 16.34
N LEU A 233 -9.66 -1.77 16.48
CA LEU A 233 -8.21 -1.87 16.40
C LEU A 233 -7.56 -2.36 17.70
N GLY A 234 -8.25 -2.30 18.84
CA GLY A 234 -7.71 -2.75 20.13
C GLY A 234 -7.40 -4.26 20.14
N PRO A 235 -8.36 -5.15 19.84
CA PRO A 235 -8.11 -6.58 19.72
C PRO A 235 -7.05 -6.91 18.67
N LEU A 236 -7.05 -6.20 17.54
CA LEU A 236 -6.06 -6.40 16.48
C LEU A 236 -4.66 -5.98 16.93
N ALA A 237 -4.52 -4.88 17.67
CA ALA A 237 -3.23 -4.48 18.21
C ALA A 237 -2.66 -5.54 19.17
N LEU A 238 -3.51 -6.23 19.92
CA LEU A 238 -3.09 -7.36 20.77
C LEU A 238 -2.66 -8.57 19.92
N LEU A 239 -3.39 -8.88 18.85
CA LEU A 239 -3.06 -9.96 17.91
C LEU A 239 -1.71 -9.71 17.23
N TYR A 240 -1.51 -8.52 16.65
CA TYR A 240 -0.24 -8.14 16.00
C TYR A 240 0.92 -8.15 16.99
N ARG A 241 0.70 -7.72 18.24
CA ARG A 241 1.72 -7.82 19.28
C ARG A 241 2.09 -9.27 19.58
N GLY A 242 1.12 -10.16 19.67
CA GLY A 242 1.37 -11.60 19.87
C GLY A 242 2.21 -12.21 18.74
N VAL A 243 1.92 -11.84 17.49
CA VAL A 243 2.71 -12.28 16.32
C VAL A 243 4.15 -11.75 16.39
N LEU A 244 4.34 -10.47 16.73
CA LEU A 244 5.68 -9.89 16.89
C LEU A 244 6.49 -10.58 18.01
N ASP A 245 5.84 -10.86 19.15
CA ASP A 245 6.47 -11.52 20.30
C ASP A 245 6.85 -12.98 19.99
N THR A 246 6.01 -13.70 19.25
CA THR A 246 6.20 -15.13 18.95
C THR A 246 7.24 -15.37 17.85
N HIS A 247 7.25 -14.53 16.82
CA HIS A 247 8.13 -14.71 15.67
C HIS A 247 9.42 -13.88 15.76
N GLY A 248 9.62 -13.13 16.86
CA GLY A 248 10.86 -12.39 17.11
C GLY A 248 11.16 -11.31 16.07
N VAL A 249 10.13 -10.82 15.39
CA VAL A 249 10.23 -9.93 14.22
C VAL A 249 10.56 -8.50 14.68
N LYS A 250 11.77 -8.29 15.22
CA LYS A 250 12.35 -6.96 15.37
C LYS A 250 12.96 -6.57 14.04
N ARG A 251 12.17 -5.91 13.20
CA ARG A 251 12.68 -5.37 11.93
C ARG A 251 13.57 -4.17 12.26
N GLY A 252 14.88 -4.29 12.01
CA GLY A 252 15.80 -3.18 12.18
C GLY A 252 15.40 -1.98 11.32
N TYR A 253 15.74 -0.77 11.76
CA TYR A 253 15.61 0.42 10.92
C TYR A 253 16.82 0.53 9.99
N GLU A 254 16.58 0.86 8.73
CA GLU A 254 17.63 1.08 7.74
C GLU A 254 17.55 2.51 7.22
N GLN A 255 18.64 3.27 7.36
CA GLN A 255 18.72 4.65 6.86
C GLN A 255 18.58 4.72 5.32
N SER A 256 18.81 3.60 4.62
CA SER A 256 18.58 3.51 3.16
C SER A 256 17.13 3.79 2.78
N ASN A 257 16.17 3.48 3.66
CA ASN A 257 14.74 3.59 3.36
C ASN A 257 14.15 4.94 3.84
N SER A 258 15.04 5.90 4.11
CA SER A 258 14.70 7.25 4.53
C SER A 258 14.77 8.24 3.37
N LEU A 259 14.00 9.32 3.50
CA LEU A 259 13.91 10.36 2.47
C LEU A 259 15.23 11.14 2.34
N GLY A 260 15.83 11.10 1.16
CA GLY A 260 16.94 11.97 0.79
C GLY A 260 16.47 13.29 0.17
N LEU A 261 17.30 14.34 0.25
CA LEU A 261 17.02 15.61 -0.45
C LEU A 261 16.94 15.43 -1.97
N ARG A 262 17.70 14.46 -2.52
CA ARG A 262 17.73 14.15 -3.95
C ARG A 262 16.41 13.52 -4.41
N ASP A 263 15.77 12.72 -3.56
CA ASP A 263 14.49 12.05 -3.84
C ASP A 263 13.38 13.04 -4.22
N LEU A 264 13.44 14.27 -3.67
CA LEU A 264 12.49 15.35 -3.98
C LEU A 264 12.60 15.89 -5.41
N ILE A 265 13.72 15.65 -6.08
CA ILE A 265 13.96 16.03 -7.49
C ILE A 265 14.12 14.81 -8.40
N THR A 266 13.99 13.59 -7.87
CA THR A 266 14.08 12.34 -8.63
C THR A 266 12.70 11.96 -9.16
N PRO A 267 12.45 12.08 -10.47
CA PRO A 267 11.21 11.60 -11.07
C PRO A 267 11.20 10.08 -11.13
N GLN A 268 10.00 9.51 -11.27
CA GLN A 268 9.83 8.09 -11.52
C GLN A 268 10.60 7.62 -12.79
N PRO A 269 11.09 6.37 -12.85
CA PRO A 269 11.94 5.88 -13.95
C PRO A 269 11.34 6.07 -15.35
N ASN A 270 10.03 5.92 -15.48
CA ASN A 270 9.30 6.04 -16.75
C ASN A 270 8.72 7.44 -17.00
N ASN A 271 9.19 8.49 -16.31
CA ASN A 271 8.66 9.85 -16.48
C ASN A 271 8.89 10.38 -17.91
N TRP A 272 7.86 11.00 -18.51
CA TRP A 272 7.91 11.52 -19.88
C TRP A 272 8.93 12.64 -20.10
N SER A 273 9.03 13.57 -19.15
CA SER A 273 9.74 14.84 -19.35
C SER A 273 11.18 14.81 -18.84
N TRP A 274 11.40 14.14 -17.70
CA TRP A 274 12.63 14.23 -16.92
C TRP A 274 13.29 12.88 -16.69
N GLY A 275 12.65 11.78 -17.09
CA GLY A 275 13.12 10.41 -16.83
C GLY A 275 14.54 10.17 -17.34
N SER A 276 14.87 10.56 -18.57
CA SER A 276 16.20 10.38 -19.16
C SER A 276 17.28 11.28 -18.54
N SER A 277 16.92 12.52 -18.18
CA SER A 277 17.87 13.53 -17.66
C SER A 277 18.24 13.31 -16.20
N PHE A 278 17.34 12.68 -15.43
CA PHE A 278 17.53 12.41 -14.00
C PHE A 278 17.65 10.91 -13.70
N ASN A 279 17.74 10.04 -14.72
CA ASN A 279 17.89 8.59 -14.52
C ASN A 279 19.18 8.23 -13.78
N SER A 280 20.22 9.05 -13.91
CA SER A 280 21.46 8.95 -13.13
C SER A 280 21.20 9.01 -11.62
N PHE A 281 20.13 9.66 -11.17
CA PHE A 281 19.73 9.69 -9.76
C PHE A 281 18.96 8.43 -9.33
N ASN A 282 18.30 7.72 -10.27
CA ASN A 282 17.70 6.40 -10.02
C ASN A 282 18.75 5.27 -9.94
N SER A 283 19.93 5.45 -10.54
CA SER A 283 20.95 4.41 -10.72
C SER A 283 21.97 4.30 -9.57
N PHE A 284 21.84 5.08 -8.50
CA PHE A 284 22.64 4.92 -7.26
C PHE A 284 22.12 3.79 -6.35
N GLY A 285 21.76 2.65 -6.97
CA GLY A 285 21.51 1.39 -6.28
C GLY A 285 20.15 1.22 -5.58
N ARG A 286 19.14 2.05 -5.90
CA ARG A 286 17.79 1.96 -5.26
C ARG A 286 16.61 2.16 -6.24
N PRO A 287 16.47 1.32 -7.28
CA PRO A 287 15.35 1.44 -8.21
C PRO A 287 14.02 1.14 -7.49
N GLY A 288 13.01 2.01 -7.61
CA GLY A 288 11.62 1.74 -7.22
C GLY A 288 11.08 2.53 -6.01
N GLU A 289 11.85 2.71 -4.93
CA GLU A 289 11.29 3.23 -3.66
C GLU A 289 11.48 4.74 -3.40
N HIS A 290 12.34 5.42 -4.16
CA HIS A 290 12.77 6.80 -3.91
C HIS A 290 12.29 7.93 -4.85
N PRO A 291 11.33 7.77 -5.78
CA PRO A 291 10.86 8.90 -6.58
C PRO A 291 9.82 9.73 -5.79
N TYR A 292 10.23 10.86 -5.20
CA TYR A 292 9.33 11.77 -4.45
C TYR A 292 9.10 13.11 -5.16
N PHE A 293 9.41 13.19 -6.46
CA PHE A 293 9.27 14.40 -7.26
C PHE A 293 7.80 14.81 -7.50
N VAL A 294 7.48 16.07 -7.17
CA VAL A 294 6.14 16.66 -7.30
C VAL A 294 5.97 17.59 -8.52
N GLY A 295 7.04 17.79 -9.30
CA GLY A 295 7.05 18.76 -10.39
C GLY A 295 7.68 20.11 -9.99
N PHE A 296 8.53 20.68 -10.86
CA PHE A 296 9.11 22.01 -10.65
C PHE A 296 8.04 23.10 -10.59
N THR A 297 6.98 22.98 -11.39
CA THR A 297 5.83 23.89 -11.34
C THR A 297 5.17 23.88 -9.97
N ALA A 298 4.92 22.69 -9.40
CA ALA A 298 4.35 22.56 -8.07
C ALA A 298 5.32 23.05 -6.97
N LEU A 299 6.62 22.77 -7.08
CA LEU A 299 7.63 23.27 -6.13
C LEU A 299 7.69 24.79 -6.11
N LEU A 300 7.78 25.44 -7.27
CA LEU A 300 7.84 26.91 -7.38
C LEU A 300 6.57 27.57 -6.84
N LEU A 301 5.40 27.06 -7.22
CA LEU A 301 4.12 27.56 -6.70
C LEU A 301 3.98 27.28 -5.19
N GLY A 302 4.47 26.14 -4.71
CA GLY A 302 4.51 25.80 -3.29
C GLY A 302 5.35 26.80 -2.48
N LEU A 303 6.52 27.22 -2.99
CA LEU A 303 7.35 28.25 -2.35
C LEU A 303 6.64 29.60 -2.29
N VAL A 304 5.98 30.02 -3.38
CA VAL A 304 5.15 31.24 -3.38
C VAL A 304 4.03 31.11 -2.35
N GLY A 305 3.36 29.96 -2.31
CA GLY A 305 2.32 29.64 -1.33
C GLY A 305 2.82 29.70 0.11
N ALA A 306 4.04 29.23 0.38
CA ALA A 306 4.69 29.28 1.70
C ALA A 306 4.91 30.73 2.15
N VAL A 307 5.36 31.61 1.26
CA VAL A 307 5.46 33.04 1.56
C VAL A 307 4.09 33.64 1.84
N LEU A 308 3.09 33.32 1.00
CA LEU A 308 1.73 33.82 1.15
C LEU A 308 1.07 33.38 2.46
N ILE A 309 1.21 32.12 2.87
CA ILE A 309 0.62 31.66 4.13
C ILE A 309 1.24 32.38 5.34
N VAL A 310 2.56 32.62 5.33
CA VAL A 310 3.24 33.40 6.38
C VAL A 310 2.70 34.83 6.42
N LEU A 311 2.50 35.47 5.26
CA LEU A 311 1.94 36.82 5.19
C LEU A 311 0.50 36.88 5.70
N LEU A 312 -0.35 35.90 5.34
CA LEU A 312 -1.73 35.80 5.83
C LEU A 312 -1.77 35.64 7.35
N VAL A 313 -0.90 34.78 7.90
CA VAL A 313 -0.77 34.57 9.34
C VAL A 313 -0.33 35.85 10.06
N ARG A 314 0.67 36.57 9.53
CA ARG A 314 1.15 37.83 10.12
C ARG A 314 0.10 38.93 10.13
N LYS A 315 -0.79 38.95 9.14
CA LYS A 315 -1.92 39.90 9.07
C LYS A 315 -3.07 39.57 10.01
N GLY A 316 -3.00 38.46 10.76
CA GLY A 316 -4.08 38.03 11.65
C GLY A 316 -5.35 37.58 10.93
N GLN A 317 -5.28 37.32 9.62
CA GLN A 317 -6.43 36.87 8.84
C GLN A 317 -6.74 35.40 9.15
N ARG A 318 -7.75 35.17 9.99
CA ARG A 318 -8.24 33.82 10.34
C ARG A 318 -9.23 33.27 9.32
N GLN A 319 -10.10 34.13 8.82
CA GLN A 319 -10.99 33.88 7.69
C GLN A 319 -10.90 35.09 6.75
N ASP A 320 -10.52 34.84 5.50
CA ASP A 320 -10.56 35.83 4.43
C ASP A 320 -12.01 35.94 3.93
N ASP A 321 -12.45 37.13 3.48
CA ASP A 321 -13.84 37.41 3.02
C ASP A 321 -14.31 36.47 1.88
N ALA A 322 -13.38 35.70 1.30
CA ALA A 322 -13.58 34.75 0.21
C ALA A 322 -13.74 33.27 0.63
N ARG A 323 -14.15 32.95 1.87
CA ARG A 323 -14.45 31.57 2.37
C ARG A 323 -13.24 30.63 2.54
N ILE A 324 -12.04 31.15 2.79
CA ILE A 324 -10.80 30.32 2.89
C ILE A 324 -10.50 29.99 4.35
N ARG A 325 -10.18 28.72 4.64
CA ARG A 325 -9.87 28.22 5.98
C ARG A 325 -8.37 28.27 6.27
N VAL A 326 -7.84 29.46 6.56
CA VAL A 326 -6.40 29.70 6.73
C VAL A 326 -5.80 28.87 7.87
N ASP A 327 -6.46 28.82 9.03
CA ASP A 327 -5.93 28.11 10.21
C ASP A 327 -5.76 26.60 9.96
N GLU A 328 -6.67 26.00 9.22
CA GLU A 328 -6.61 24.58 8.82
C GLU A 328 -5.52 24.34 7.77
N ILE A 329 -5.35 25.24 6.81
CA ILE A 329 -4.24 25.17 5.85
C ILE A 329 -2.90 25.25 6.58
N VAL A 330 -2.75 26.15 7.56
CA VAL A 330 -1.54 26.22 8.40
C VAL A 330 -1.33 24.90 9.14
N ALA A 331 -2.39 24.33 9.73
CA ALA A 331 -2.30 23.06 10.43
C ALA A 331 -1.84 21.90 9.53
N LEU A 332 -2.34 21.84 8.29
CA LEU A 332 -1.88 20.86 7.28
C LEU A 332 -0.42 21.06 6.89
N VAL A 333 0.01 22.31 6.70
CA VAL A 333 1.42 22.63 6.40
C VAL A 333 2.32 22.23 7.55
N VAL A 334 1.94 22.52 8.80
CA VAL A 334 2.69 22.09 9.98
C VAL A 334 2.76 20.56 10.08
N ALA A 335 1.65 19.86 9.85
CA ALA A 335 1.64 18.40 9.82
C ALA A 335 2.55 17.84 8.71
N GLY A 336 2.53 18.44 7.52
CA GLY A 336 3.44 18.10 6.42
C GLY A 336 4.92 18.35 6.78
N LEU A 337 5.23 19.45 7.45
CA LEU A 337 6.59 19.75 7.91
C LEU A 337 7.07 18.75 8.97
N ILE A 338 6.22 18.34 9.91
CA ILE A 338 6.55 17.29 10.88
C ILE A 338 6.75 15.96 10.15
N ALA A 339 5.90 15.64 9.19
CA ALA A 339 5.97 14.40 8.44
C ALA A 339 7.26 14.29 7.60
N VAL A 340 7.68 15.36 6.90
CA VAL A 340 8.96 15.34 6.17
C VAL A 340 10.15 15.20 7.11
N VAL A 341 10.10 15.83 8.29
CA VAL A 341 11.16 15.69 9.32
C VAL A 341 11.28 14.25 9.82
N LEU A 342 10.16 13.55 10.01
CA LEU A 342 10.17 12.11 10.32
C LEU A 342 10.61 11.27 9.11
N ALA A 343 10.30 11.71 7.88
CA ALA A 343 10.64 10.99 6.67
C ALA A 343 12.14 10.85 6.41
N VAL A 344 12.94 11.87 6.78
CA VAL A 344 14.42 11.84 6.69
C VAL A 344 15.05 10.76 7.59
N GLY A 345 14.26 10.21 8.52
CA GLY A 345 14.60 9.00 9.25
C GLY A 345 15.41 9.22 10.53
N PRO A 346 15.98 8.14 11.08
CA PRO A 346 16.58 8.13 12.41
C PRO A 346 17.97 8.76 12.46
N THR A 347 18.71 8.80 11.35
CA THR A 347 20.08 9.32 11.29
C THR A 347 20.33 10.25 10.10
N PRO A 348 19.61 11.38 9.98
CA PRO A 348 19.89 12.38 8.95
C PRO A 348 21.35 12.83 9.05
N ASN A 349 22.14 12.56 8.00
CA ASN A 349 23.58 12.87 7.94
C ASN A 349 24.40 12.35 9.14
N GLY A 350 24.00 11.19 9.71
CA GLY A 350 24.69 10.57 10.85
C GLY A 350 24.31 11.13 12.23
N TRP A 351 23.45 12.15 12.30
CA TRP A 351 22.99 12.73 13.57
C TRP A 351 21.69 12.10 14.04
N PRO A 352 21.45 11.93 15.36
CA PRO A 352 20.19 11.41 15.87
C PRO A 352 18.99 12.28 15.44
N GLY A 353 18.19 11.75 14.52
CA GLY A 353 16.98 12.38 14.02
C GLY A 353 15.78 12.17 14.96
N PRO A 354 14.75 13.03 14.86
CA PRO A 354 13.57 12.97 15.73
C PRO A 354 12.80 11.65 15.60
N PHE A 355 12.91 10.95 14.46
CA PHE A 355 12.30 9.63 14.28
C PHE A 355 12.83 8.59 15.29
N ARG A 356 14.07 8.71 15.77
CA ARG A 356 14.61 7.81 16.81
C ARG A 356 13.78 7.83 18.08
N LEU A 357 13.24 9.00 18.47
CA LEU A 357 12.40 9.10 19.66
C LEU A 357 11.11 8.30 19.48
N PHE A 358 10.51 8.35 18.30
CA PHE A 358 9.33 7.54 17.98
C PHE A 358 9.66 6.05 18.01
N HIS A 359 10.72 5.65 17.30
CA HIS A 359 11.16 4.26 17.24
C HIS A 359 11.53 3.69 18.63
N SER A 360 12.11 4.50 19.52
CA SER A 360 12.55 4.03 20.85
C SER A 360 11.45 4.05 21.91
N TYR A 361 10.48 4.96 21.82
CA TYR A 361 9.55 5.22 22.93
C TYR A 361 8.07 5.10 22.57
N VAL A 362 7.70 5.09 21.29
CA VAL A 362 6.30 5.04 20.86
C VAL A 362 5.99 3.63 20.35
N PRO A 363 5.12 2.86 21.05
CA PRO A 363 4.75 1.51 20.61
C PRO A 363 4.25 1.48 19.17
N GLY A 364 4.71 0.48 18.40
CA GLY A 364 4.35 0.27 17.00
C GLY A 364 5.26 0.98 15.99
N PHE A 365 6.12 1.92 16.41
CA PHE A 365 7.10 2.57 15.52
C PHE A 365 8.40 1.79 15.35
N ASP A 366 8.63 0.78 16.18
CA ASP A 366 9.76 -0.15 16.12
C ASP A 366 9.71 -1.11 14.93
N GLY A 367 8.52 -1.32 14.34
CA GLY A 367 8.35 -2.09 13.10
C GLY A 367 8.51 -1.28 11.79
N VAL A 368 8.71 0.04 11.87
CA VAL A 368 8.70 0.94 10.70
C VAL A 368 10.05 0.92 9.98
N ARG A 369 10.08 0.29 8.80
CA ARG A 369 11.28 0.18 7.95
C ARG A 369 11.48 1.36 7.00
N VAL A 370 10.42 1.82 6.34
CA VAL A 370 10.49 2.81 5.25
C VAL A 370 9.96 4.16 5.73
N THR A 371 10.82 4.96 6.36
CA THR A 371 10.42 6.26 6.90
C THR A 371 10.06 7.24 5.79
N ALA A 372 10.60 7.09 4.58
CA ALA A 372 10.33 7.99 3.47
C ALA A 372 8.81 8.14 3.16
N ARG A 373 8.01 7.10 3.43
CA ARG A 373 6.55 7.08 3.23
C ARG A 373 5.78 8.12 4.08
N PHE A 374 6.37 8.64 5.17
CA PHE A 374 5.80 9.75 5.93
C PHE A 374 5.59 11.01 5.06
N ALA A 375 6.36 11.16 3.97
CA ALA A 375 6.24 12.29 3.07
C ALA A 375 4.84 12.44 2.43
N VAL A 376 3.99 11.41 2.45
CA VAL A 376 2.61 11.46 1.92
C VAL A 376 1.78 12.62 2.48
N VAL A 377 1.95 12.96 3.76
CA VAL A 377 1.25 14.10 4.40
C VAL A 377 1.82 15.44 3.92
N THR A 378 3.11 15.47 3.61
CA THR A 378 3.80 16.64 3.04
C THR A 378 3.20 17.03 1.70
N PHE A 379 2.82 16.05 0.86
CA PHE A 379 2.15 16.33 -0.41
C PHE A 379 0.79 17.01 -0.23
N ILE A 380 0.03 16.62 0.80
CA ILE A 380 -1.26 17.24 1.12
C ILE A 380 -1.07 18.69 1.58
N GLY A 381 -0.13 18.93 2.50
CA GLY A 381 0.21 20.29 2.94
C GLY A 381 0.77 21.17 1.82
N GLY A 382 1.65 20.61 0.98
CA GLY A 382 2.24 21.28 -0.17
C GLY A 382 1.21 21.63 -1.25
N ALA A 383 0.24 20.74 -1.52
CA ALA A 383 -0.86 21.02 -2.43
C ALA A 383 -1.69 22.23 -1.98
N ALA A 384 -1.89 22.41 -0.67
CA ALA A 384 -2.59 23.59 -0.16
C ALA A 384 -1.82 24.88 -0.47
N LEU A 385 -0.49 24.86 -0.38
CA LEU A 385 0.38 26.00 -0.72
C LEU A 385 0.31 26.32 -2.23
N VAL A 386 0.37 25.30 -3.10
CA VAL A 386 0.23 25.48 -4.56
C VAL A 386 -1.08 26.17 -4.91
N VAL A 387 -2.18 25.73 -4.31
CA VAL A 387 -3.51 26.30 -4.56
C VAL A 387 -3.61 27.74 -4.07
N LEU A 388 -2.98 28.08 -2.93
CA LEU A 388 -2.88 29.46 -2.45
C LEU A 388 -2.14 30.37 -3.43
N ALA A 389 -1.02 29.91 -3.99
CA ALA A 389 -0.27 30.65 -5.00
C ALA A 389 -1.10 30.89 -6.27
N VAL A 390 -1.77 29.85 -6.80
CA VAL A 390 -2.61 29.98 -8.00
C VAL A 390 -3.79 30.92 -7.74
N ARG A 391 -4.46 30.81 -6.59
CA ARG A 391 -5.51 31.75 -6.18
C ARG A 391 -5.01 33.19 -6.16
N TRP A 392 -3.81 33.42 -5.64
CA TRP A 392 -3.19 34.75 -5.59
C TRP A 392 -2.83 35.28 -6.99
N LEU A 393 -2.44 34.41 -7.92
CA LEU A 393 -2.13 34.75 -9.31
C LEU A 393 -3.39 35.04 -10.16
N GLN A 394 -4.50 34.32 -9.95
CA GLN A 394 -5.73 34.45 -10.73
C GLN A 394 -6.23 35.89 -10.98
N PRO A 395 -6.31 36.79 -9.97
CA PRO A 395 -6.75 38.17 -10.20
C PRO A 395 -5.69 39.03 -10.92
N ARG A 396 -4.41 38.62 -10.90
CA ARG A 396 -3.27 39.36 -11.46
C ARG A 396 -2.99 39.07 -12.92
N VAL A 397 -3.51 37.96 -13.45
CA VAL A 397 -3.41 37.64 -14.88
C VAL A 397 -4.50 38.35 -15.69
N PRO A 398 -4.27 38.63 -16.98
CA PRO A 398 -5.28 39.20 -17.87
C PRO A 398 -6.57 38.38 -17.88
N THR A 399 -7.73 39.04 -17.97
CA THR A 399 -9.05 38.38 -17.95
C THR A 399 -9.17 37.26 -18.99
N ARG A 400 -8.53 37.40 -20.15
CA ARG A 400 -8.49 36.39 -21.22
C ARG A 400 -7.78 35.09 -20.81
N VAL A 401 -6.81 35.15 -19.90
CA VAL A 401 -5.99 34.01 -19.44
C VAL A 401 -6.52 33.43 -18.13
N ARG A 402 -7.28 34.21 -17.35
CA ARG A 402 -7.75 33.83 -16.01
C ARG A 402 -8.48 32.49 -15.96
N SER A 403 -9.36 32.19 -16.92
CA SER A 403 -10.09 30.92 -16.98
C SER A 403 -9.20 29.74 -17.40
N ALA A 404 -8.12 29.99 -18.13
CA ALA A 404 -7.17 28.97 -18.60
C ALA A 404 -6.06 28.68 -17.59
N LEU A 405 -5.84 29.54 -16.59
CA LEU A 405 -4.72 29.42 -15.64
C LEU A 405 -4.70 28.07 -14.91
N ILE A 406 -5.82 27.62 -14.34
CA ILE A 406 -5.87 26.35 -13.61
C ILE A 406 -5.65 25.15 -14.55
N PRO A 407 -6.38 25.02 -15.68
CA PRO A 407 -6.12 23.97 -16.65
C PRO A 407 -4.66 23.92 -17.12
N MET A 408 -4.05 25.10 -17.33
CA MET A 408 -2.63 25.20 -17.73
C MET A 408 -1.69 24.71 -16.63
N VAL A 409 -1.90 25.12 -15.37
CA VAL A 409 -1.09 24.63 -14.23
C VAL A 409 -1.26 23.12 -14.04
N VAL A 410 -2.49 22.62 -14.14
CA VAL A 410 -2.77 21.18 -14.10
C VAL A 410 -2.01 20.45 -15.20
N LEU A 411 -2.10 20.92 -16.45
CA LEU A 411 -1.41 20.31 -17.57
C LEU A 411 0.11 20.31 -17.39
N LEU A 412 0.70 21.43 -16.94
CA LEU A 412 2.14 21.52 -16.67
C LEU A 412 2.59 20.50 -15.62
N ILE A 413 1.86 20.39 -14.51
CA ILE A 413 2.17 19.42 -13.46
C ILE A 413 2.05 17.99 -13.99
N LEU A 414 0.98 17.67 -14.73
CA LEU A 414 0.79 16.34 -15.32
C LEU A 414 1.90 15.97 -16.30
N VAL A 415 2.39 16.92 -17.10
CA VAL A 415 3.52 16.72 -18.01
C VAL A 415 4.82 16.49 -17.24
N GLU A 416 5.04 17.23 -16.15
CA GLU A 416 6.25 17.09 -15.31
C GLU A 416 6.30 15.77 -14.54
N VAL A 417 5.16 15.28 -14.03
CA VAL A 417 5.13 14.08 -13.17
C VAL A 417 4.68 12.81 -13.89
N GLY A 418 3.97 12.93 -15.01
CA GLY A 418 3.38 11.81 -15.75
C GLY A 418 4.41 10.91 -16.44
N GLY A 419 4.04 9.64 -16.61
CA GLY A 419 4.84 8.61 -17.25
C GLY A 419 4.06 7.29 -17.32
N PRO A 420 4.35 6.37 -18.27
CA PRO A 420 3.68 5.08 -18.32
C PRO A 420 3.97 4.23 -17.08
N MET A 421 2.92 3.59 -16.62
CA MET A 421 2.97 2.55 -15.61
C MET A 421 3.69 1.32 -16.16
N GLY A 422 4.73 0.85 -15.47
CA GLY A 422 5.33 -0.44 -15.76
C GLY A 422 4.30 -1.55 -15.49
N ARG A 423 4.14 -2.49 -16.42
CA ARG A 423 3.27 -3.64 -16.25
C ARG A 423 4.02 -4.91 -16.59
N VAL A 424 3.84 -5.94 -15.78
CA VAL A 424 4.40 -7.28 -15.99
C VAL A 424 3.25 -8.24 -16.22
N ASP A 425 3.46 -9.17 -17.15
CA ASP A 425 2.47 -10.20 -17.45
C ASP A 425 2.42 -11.21 -16.30
N VAL A 426 1.21 -11.54 -15.89
CA VAL A 426 0.96 -12.56 -14.87
C VAL A 426 1.37 -13.91 -15.46
N PRO A 427 2.09 -14.76 -14.71
CA PRO A 427 2.44 -16.10 -15.16
C PRO A 427 1.17 -16.96 -15.24
N GLU A 428 0.49 -16.89 -16.38
CA GLU A 428 -0.55 -17.82 -16.79
C GLU A 428 0.09 -18.82 -17.76
N GLY A 429 0.11 -20.10 -17.39
CA GLY A 429 0.82 -21.13 -18.16
C GLY A 429 0.79 -22.50 -17.49
N ASP A 430 1.70 -23.39 -17.89
CA ASP A 430 1.72 -24.80 -17.49
C ASP A 430 1.79 -25.02 -15.98
N HIS A 431 2.49 -24.14 -15.24
CA HIS A 431 2.54 -24.18 -13.78
C HIS A 431 1.19 -24.00 -13.08
N ARG A 432 0.19 -23.41 -13.75
CA ARG A 432 -1.16 -23.26 -13.17
C ARG A 432 -1.92 -24.58 -13.15
N LEU A 433 -1.64 -25.49 -14.09
CA LEU A 433 -2.38 -26.73 -14.27
C LEU A 433 -2.29 -27.66 -13.05
N VAL A 434 -1.17 -27.65 -12.34
CA VAL A 434 -1.00 -28.47 -11.13
C VAL A 434 -1.91 -28.01 -9.99
N TYR A 435 -2.13 -26.70 -9.85
CA TYR A 435 -3.05 -26.14 -8.85
C TYR A 435 -4.52 -26.41 -9.21
N GLU A 436 -4.86 -26.36 -10.51
CA GLU A 436 -6.21 -26.71 -10.99
C GLU A 436 -6.52 -28.19 -10.74
N ALA A 437 -5.55 -29.09 -10.97
CA ALA A 437 -5.69 -30.50 -10.64
C ALA A 437 -5.81 -30.73 -9.12
N LEU A 438 -4.97 -30.06 -8.33
CA LEU A 438 -5.01 -30.15 -6.87
C LEU A 438 -6.36 -29.70 -6.29
N ALA A 439 -7.01 -28.70 -6.90
CA ALA A 439 -8.32 -28.21 -6.46
C ALA A 439 -9.48 -29.21 -6.67
N GLU A 440 -9.27 -30.25 -7.48
CA GLU A 440 -10.23 -31.35 -7.66
C GLU A 440 -9.97 -32.51 -6.70
N MET A 441 -8.86 -32.48 -5.95
CA MET A 441 -8.50 -33.49 -4.96
C MET A 441 -9.03 -33.12 -3.57
N ASP A 442 -8.95 -34.06 -2.62
CA ASP A 442 -9.34 -33.80 -1.23
C ASP A 442 -8.40 -32.77 -0.57
N GLU A 443 -8.89 -32.08 0.46
CA GLU A 443 -8.07 -31.15 1.25
C GLU A 443 -6.85 -31.85 1.89
N GLY A 444 -5.72 -31.13 1.95
CA GLY A 444 -4.48 -31.63 2.54
C GLY A 444 -3.35 -30.60 2.55
N VAL A 445 -2.38 -30.75 3.45
CA VAL A 445 -1.24 -29.83 3.52
C VAL A 445 -0.33 -30.04 2.31
N VAL A 446 0.10 -28.93 1.69
CA VAL A 446 0.88 -28.94 0.46
C VAL A 446 2.28 -28.36 0.71
N LEU A 447 3.27 -29.03 0.15
CA LEU A 447 4.66 -28.60 0.07
C LEU A 447 5.03 -28.34 -1.39
N GLU A 448 5.59 -27.17 -1.69
CA GLU A 448 5.99 -26.77 -3.04
C GLU A 448 7.53 -26.65 -3.09
N LEU A 449 8.16 -27.45 -3.97
CA LEU A 449 9.62 -27.55 -4.08
C LEU A 449 10.13 -27.07 -5.46
N PRO A 450 11.33 -26.45 -5.52
CA PRO A 450 12.18 -26.08 -4.38
C PRO A 450 11.59 -24.90 -3.59
N ILE A 451 11.66 -24.96 -2.27
CA ILE A 451 11.18 -23.89 -1.37
C ILE A 451 12.21 -22.76 -1.31
N ARG A 452 11.75 -21.52 -1.45
CA ARG A 452 12.58 -20.32 -1.25
C ARG A 452 12.27 -19.70 0.10
N THR A 453 13.29 -19.17 0.76
CA THR A 453 13.17 -18.59 2.09
C THR A 453 13.87 -17.23 2.18
N GLN A 454 13.84 -16.60 3.36
CA GLN A 454 14.38 -15.25 3.53
C GLN A 454 15.88 -15.13 3.18
N LYS A 455 16.65 -16.23 3.31
CA LYS A 455 18.06 -16.30 2.93
C LYS A 455 18.31 -16.10 1.42
N ASP A 456 17.32 -16.37 0.56
CA ASP A 456 17.43 -16.21 -0.89
C ASP A 456 17.28 -14.73 -1.34
N GLY A 457 17.05 -13.82 -0.40
CA GLY A 457 16.93 -12.39 -0.68
C GLY A 457 15.71 -12.08 -1.56
N ILE A 458 15.90 -11.33 -2.64
CA ILE A 458 14.79 -10.90 -3.51
C ILE A 458 14.09 -12.09 -4.21
N VAL A 459 14.81 -13.18 -4.47
CA VAL A 459 14.27 -14.38 -5.13
C VAL A 459 13.09 -14.97 -4.37
N TRP A 460 13.11 -14.86 -3.04
CA TRP A 460 12.04 -15.35 -2.17
C TRP A 460 10.67 -14.80 -2.56
N ALA A 461 10.56 -13.48 -2.71
CA ALA A 461 9.30 -12.82 -3.06
C ALA A 461 8.85 -13.18 -4.49
N PHE A 462 9.79 -13.23 -5.44
CA PHE A 462 9.46 -13.45 -6.86
C PHE A 462 9.07 -14.89 -7.18
N VAL A 463 9.40 -15.87 -6.34
CA VAL A 463 9.00 -17.26 -6.50
C VAL A 463 7.76 -17.58 -5.65
N GLU A 464 7.79 -17.28 -4.34
CA GLU A 464 6.73 -17.72 -3.43
C GLU A 464 5.44 -16.88 -3.57
N ALA A 465 5.51 -15.60 -3.95
CA ALA A 465 4.29 -14.79 -4.09
C ALA A 465 3.39 -15.21 -5.27
N PRO A 466 3.93 -15.53 -6.48
CA PRO A 466 3.13 -16.17 -7.53
C PRO A 466 2.54 -17.52 -7.12
N ARG A 467 3.29 -18.37 -6.41
CA ARG A 467 2.80 -19.66 -5.87
C ARG A 467 1.63 -19.45 -4.90
N MET A 468 1.77 -18.49 -3.98
CA MET A 468 0.68 -18.09 -3.08
C MET A 468 -0.56 -17.62 -3.86
N TYR A 469 -0.40 -16.82 -4.92
CA TYR A 469 -1.51 -16.43 -5.77
C TYR A 469 -2.22 -17.66 -6.37
N HIS A 470 -1.48 -18.64 -6.88
CA HIS A 470 -2.07 -19.89 -7.39
C HIS A 470 -2.73 -20.73 -6.28
N ALA A 471 -2.19 -20.73 -5.06
CA ALA A 471 -2.82 -21.38 -3.90
C ALA A 471 -4.18 -20.76 -3.49
N THR A 472 -4.62 -19.66 -4.12
CA THR A 472 -5.99 -19.13 -3.97
C THR A 472 -7.04 -19.87 -4.82
N ILE A 473 -6.63 -20.90 -5.57
CA ILE A 473 -7.53 -21.78 -6.31
C ILE A 473 -8.14 -22.81 -5.36
N ASP A 474 -7.31 -23.49 -4.56
CA ASP A 474 -7.73 -24.55 -3.64
C ASP A 474 -7.79 -24.11 -2.17
N PHE A 475 -7.05 -23.07 -1.78
CA PHE A 475 -6.93 -22.58 -0.40
C PHE A 475 -6.40 -23.59 0.63
N ASN A 476 -5.84 -24.74 0.21
CA ASN A 476 -5.26 -25.70 1.15
C ASN A 476 -4.06 -25.09 1.91
N PRO A 477 -3.76 -25.54 3.14
CA PRO A 477 -2.61 -25.09 3.89
C PRO A 477 -1.28 -25.35 3.15
N ARG A 478 -0.42 -24.34 3.08
CA ARG A 478 0.93 -24.44 2.50
C ARG A 478 2.00 -24.39 3.58
N ILE A 479 3.01 -25.24 3.46
CA ILE A 479 4.27 -25.06 4.20
C ILE A 479 4.98 -23.78 3.73
N ASN A 480 4.93 -23.55 2.41
CA ASN A 480 5.47 -22.40 1.71
C ASN A 480 4.84 -21.06 2.15
N GLY A 481 5.53 -19.97 1.82
CA GLY A 481 5.00 -18.62 2.02
C GLY A 481 6.03 -17.51 1.82
N TYR A 482 5.49 -16.34 1.51
CA TYR A 482 6.16 -15.05 1.53
C TYR A 482 5.29 -14.05 2.29
N SER A 483 5.92 -13.24 3.13
CA SER A 483 5.24 -12.16 3.87
C SER A 483 6.29 -11.14 4.30
N GLY A 484 5.89 -10.09 5.02
CA GLY A 484 6.84 -9.10 5.56
C GLY A 484 7.89 -9.72 6.50
N SER A 485 7.63 -10.91 7.03
CA SER A 485 8.52 -11.75 7.83
C SER A 485 8.10 -13.22 7.70
N ALA A 486 9.03 -14.13 7.97
CA ALA A 486 8.76 -15.56 8.10
C ALA A 486 8.73 -16.00 9.58
N PRO A 487 8.13 -17.16 9.90
CA PRO A 487 8.25 -17.77 11.22
C PRO A 487 9.70 -18.08 11.60
N GLN A 488 9.96 -18.13 12.91
CA GLN A 488 11.28 -18.54 13.41
C GLN A 488 11.59 -19.98 12.99
N GLY A 489 12.78 -20.20 12.44
CA GLY A 489 13.23 -21.52 11.99
C GLY A 489 12.83 -21.88 10.56
N PHE A 490 12.05 -21.05 9.87
CA PHE A 490 11.60 -21.33 8.50
C PHE A 490 12.76 -21.52 7.50
N ASP A 491 13.83 -20.73 7.61
CA ASP A 491 15.02 -20.90 6.75
C ASP A 491 15.67 -22.28 6.90
N ALA A 492 15.79 -22.77 8.14
CA ALA A 492 16.37 -24.08 8.45
C ALA A 492 15.44 -25.22 8.03
N LEU A 493 14.13 -25.06 8.23
CA LEU A 493 13.13 -26.00 7.73
C LEU A 493 13.19 -26.10 6.20
N GLY A 494 13.33 -24.96 5.51
CA GLY A 494 13.47 -24.93 4.06
C GLY A 494 14.74 -25.65 3.55
N ASP A 495 15.86 -25.58 4.28
CA ASP A 495 17.06 -26.37 3.97
C ASP A 495 16.80 -27.88 4.05
N ILE A 496 16.11 -28.33 5.09
CA ILE A 496 15.75 -29.73 5.29
C ILE A 496 14.81 -30.21 4.18
N LEU A 497 13.71 -29.48 3.94
CA LEU A 497 12.68 -29.87 2.98
C LEU A 497 13.18 -29.87 1.52
N ASN A 498 14.08 -28.94 1.15
CA ASN A 498 14.76 -28.98 -0.15
C ASN A 498 15.67 -30.19 -0.32
N GLY A 499 16.03 -30.89 0.75
CA GLY A 499 16.75 -32.15 0.73
C GLY A 499 15.88 -33.36 0.43
N TYR A 500 14.58 -33.20 0.14
CA TYR A 500 13.70 -34.30 -0.25
C TYR A 500 14.24 -35.03 -1.50
N PRO A 501 14.35 -36.37 -1.50
CA PRO A 501 13.73 -37.36 -0.60
C PRO A 501 14.68 -37.95 0.48
N SER A 502 15.56 -37.14 1.08
CA SER A 502 16.37 -37.60 2.21
C SER A 502 15.53 -38.02 3.42
N ALA A 503 16.05 -38.92 4.26
CA ALA A 503 15.34 -39.42 5.44
C ALA A 503 14.89 -38.30 6.39
N GLU A 504 15.71 -37.25 6.57
CA GLU A 504 15.39 -36.10 7.41
C GLU A 504 14.24 -35.26 6.82
N ALA A 505 14.22 -35.10 5.49
CA ALA A 505 13.13 -34.41 4.80
C ALA A 505 11.81 -35.20 4.88
N VAL A 506 11.86 -36.52 4.70
CA VAL A 506 10.69 -37.41 4.81
C VAL A 506 10.11 -37.37 6.24
N GLU A 507 10.95 -37.49 7.26
CA GLU A 507 10.51 -37.39 8.67
C GLU A 507 9.86 -36.04 8.96
N SER A 508 10.40 -34.95 8.40
CA SER A 508 9.83 -33.61 8.56
C SER A 508 8.49 -33.45 7.83
N ILE A 509 8.37 -33.99 6.61
CA ILE A 509 7.14 -34.00 5.81
C ILE A 509 6.02 -34.76 6.54
N ASP A 510 6.34 -35.93 7.09
CA ASP A 510 5.41 -36.75 7.88
C ASP A 510 5.00 -36.02 9.17
N GLY A 511 5.95 -35.43 9.90
CA GLY A 511 5.70 -34.69 11.14
C GLY A 511 4.87 -33.41 10.94
N LEU A 512 4.89 -32.84 9.73
CA LEU A 512 4.10 -31.68 9.33
C LEU A 512 2.74 -32.07 8.71
N GLY A 513 2.47 -33.37 8.53
CA GLY A 513 1.22 -33.87 7.95
C GLY A 513 1.04 -33.48 6.48
N VAL A 514 2.14 -33.33 5.73
CA VAL A 514 2.11 -33.02 4.29
C VAL A 514 1.47 -34.19 3.55
N ARG A 515 0.41 -33.90 2.77
CA ARG A 515 -0.24 -34.86 1.88
C ARG A 515 0.25 -34.73 0.45
N TYR A 516 0.42 -33.50 -0.02
CA TYR A 516 0.76 -33.22 -1.41
C TYR A 516 2.13 -32.56 -1.52
N VAL A 517 2.96 -33.05 -2.44
CA VAL A 517 4.23 -32.41 -2.81
C VAL A 517 4.15 -32.01 -4.28
N ILE A 518 4.36 -30.72 -4.56
CA ILE A 518 4.49 -30.18 -5.91
C ILE A 518 5.97 -29.99 -6.23
N LEU A 519 6.44 -30.58 -7.33
CA LEU A 519 7.78 -30.33 -7.85
C LEU A 519 7.67 -29.39 -9.04
N HIS A 520 8.11 -28.15 -8.85
CA HIS A 520 8.18 -27.18 -9.92
C HIS A 520 9.41 -27.39 -10.78
N THR A 521 9.22 -27.33 -12.10
CA THR A 521 10.34 -27.53 -13.05
C THR A 521 10.56 -26.32 -13.95
N GLY A 522 11.70 -26.27 -14.64
CA GLY A 522 11.98 -25.20 -15.59
C GLY A 522 12.39 -23.87 -14.92
N ILE A 523 11.99 -22.75 -15.54
CA ILE A 523 12.40 -21.40 -15.11
C ILE A 523 11.17 -20.63 -14.65
N GLU A 524 11.10 -20.36 -13.36
CA GLU A 524 10.07 -19.53 -12.73
C GLU A 524 10.62 -18.14 -12.46
N GLN A 525 10.11 -17.11 -13.15
CA GLN A 525 10.52 -15.71 -12.94
C GLN A 525 12.03 -15.45 -13.08
N GLY A 526 12.68 -16.17 -14.00
CA GLY A 526 14.12 -16.08 -14.23
C GLY A 526 14.96 -16.87 -13.22
N VAL A 527 14.32 -17.62 -12.32
CA VAL A 527 14.95 -18.48 -11.33
C VAL A 527 14.75 -19.94 -11.76
N GLN A 528 15.85 -20.69 -11.81
CA GLN A 528 15.82 -22.10 -12.13
C GLN A 528 15.20 -22.88 -10.96
N ALA A 529 14.12 -23.61 -11.23
CA ALA A 529 13.56 -24.63 -10.36
C ALA A 529 14.24 -25.98 -10.68
N TYR A 530 13.59 -27.12 -10.48
CA TYR A 530 14.18 -28.41 -10.87
C TYR A 530 14.31 -28.53 -12.39
N THR A 531 15.39 -29.18 -12.84
CA THR A 531 15.42 -29.73 -14.19
C THR A 531 14.44 -30.91 -14.30
N ALA A 532 13.98 -31.21 -15.51
CA ALA A 532 13.09 -32.34 -15.73
C ALA A 532 13.67 -33.67 -15.21
N ALA A 533 14.99 -33.87 -15.35
CA ALA A 533 15.68 -35.07 -14.86
C ALA A 533 15.76 -35.13 -13.33
N GLU A 534 15.99 -33.99 -12.66
CA GLU A 534 15.98 -33.93 -11.19
C GLU A 534 14.58 -34.23 -10.66
N ALA A 535 13.54 -33.59 -11.21
CA ALA A 535 12.17 -33.83 -10.82
C ALA A 535 11.73 -35.28 -11.03
N GLU A 536 12.11 -35.89 -12.17
CA GLU A 536 11.85 -37.31 -12.44
C GLU A 536 12.55 -38.23 -11.42
N SER A 537 13.78 -37.90 -11.01
CA SER A 537 14.51 -38.67 -10.00
C SER A 537 13.86 -38.58 -8.61
N VAL A 538 13.39 -37.40 -8.22
CA VAL A 538 12.70 -37.16 -6.95
C VAL A 538 11.32 -37.84 -6.96
N ALA A 539 10.59 -37.73 -8.08
CA ALA A 539 9.32 -38.40 -8.27
C ALA A 539 9.48 -39.93 -8.18
N ALA A 540 10.47 -40.52 -8.86
CA ALA A 540 10.71 -41.96 -8.79
C ALA A 540 10.98 -42.45 -7.34
N ALA A 541 11.79 -41.72 -6.59
CA ALA A 541 12.04 -42.03 -5.18
C ALA A 541 10.78 -41.86 -4.31
N ALA A 542 9.91 -40.90 -4.62
CA ALA A 542 8.64 -40.74 -3.92
C ALA A 542 7.66 -41.88 -4.19
N ALA A 543 7.64 -42.43 -5.41
CA ALA A 543 6.86 -43.64 -5.73
C ALA A 543 7.34 -44.85 -4.93
N ASP A 544 8.65 -45.01 -4.72
CA ASP A 544 9.21 -46.08 -3.89
C ASP A 544 8.77 -45.96 -2.42
N LEU A 545 8.47 -44.74 -1.97
CA LEU A 545 7.91 -44.45 -0.64
C LEU A 545 6.38 -44.59 -0.57
N GLY A 546 5.72 -44.99 -1.67
CA GLY A 546 4.28 -45.22 -1.74
C GLY A 546 3.43 -44.05 -2.26
N GLY A 547 4.07 -42.96 -2.72
CA GLY A 547 3.36 -41.81 -3.28
C GLY A 547 2.76 -42.09 -4.67
N THR A 548 1.57 -41.56 -4.92
CA THR A 548 0.94 -41.56 -6.26
C THR A 548 1.36 -40.32 -7.03
N ILE A 549 1.85 -40.50 -8.26
CA ILE A 549 2.47 -39.42 -9.03
C ILE A 549 1.61 -39.10 -10.25
N SER A 550 1.36 -37.82 -10.47
CA SER A 550 0.79 -37.29 -11.69
C SER A 550 1.62 -36.10 -12.21
N ARG A 551 1.53 -35.83 -13.50
CA ARG A 551 2.20 -34.70 -14.15
C ARG A 551 1.16 -33.76 -14.74
N HIS A 552 1.31 -32.47 -14.48
CA HIS A 552 0.38 -31.43 -14.91
C HIS A 552 1.18 -30.28 -15.54
N GLY A 553 1.18 -30.24 -16.87
CA GLY A 553 2.09 -29.36 -17.61
C GLY A 553 3.55 -29.74 -17.36
N ASP A 554 4.33 -28.79 -16.88
CA ASP A 554 5.73 -28.96 -16.54
C ASP A 554 5.97 -29.44 -15.10
N ASP A 555 4.96 -29.36 -14.23
CA ASP A 555 5.10 -29.68 -12.82
C ASP A 555 4.62 -31.10 -12.49
N TRP A 556 5.17 -31.63 -11.40
CA TRP A 556 4.79 -32.93 -10.87
C TRP A 556 3.99 -32.74 -9.58
N LEU A 557 2.94 -33.55 -9.41
CA LEU A 557 2.16 -33.65 -8.19
C LEU A 557 2.33 -35.05 -7.61
N ILE A 558 2.70 -35.11 -6.34
CA ILE A 558 2.89 -36.34 -5.58
C ILE A 558 1.86 -36.33 -4.44
N ASP A 559 0.94 -37.28 -4.43
CA ASP A 559 0.04 -37.56 -3.32
C ASP A 559 0.67 -38.67 -2.44
N LEU A 560 1.10 -38.30 -1.23
CA LEU A 560 1.70 -39.20 -0.26
C LEU A 560 0.64 -40.08 0.45
N GLY A 561 -0.65 -39.84 0.19
CA GLY A 561 -1.76 -40.47 0.87
C GLY A 561 -2.06 -39.82 2.22
N GLY A 562 -3.30 -39.98 2.69
CA GLY A 562 -3.69 -39.51 4.02
C GLY A 562 -3.31 -40.54 5.08
N ASN A 563 -2.49 -40.15 6.07
CA ASN A 563 -2.66 -40.71 7.40
C ASN A 563 -3.96 -40.13 7.95
N VAL A 564 -5.05 -40.92 7.91
CA VAL A 564 -6.36 -40.57 8.47
C VAL A 564 -6.25 -40.22 9.95
#